data_AF-A0A2K5CMQ9-F1
#
_entry.id   AF-A0A2K5CMQ9-F1
#
_cell.length_a   1.000
_cell.length_b   1.000
_cell.length_c   1.000
_cell.angle_alpha   90.00
_cell.angle_beta   90.00
_cell.angle_gamma   90.00
#
_symmetry.space_group_name_H-M   'P 1'
#
loop_
_entity.id
_entity.type
_entity.pdbx_description
1 polymer ?
#
loop_
_entity_poly.entity_id
_entity_poly.type
_entity_poly.pdbx_seq_one_letter_code
_entity_poly.pdbx_strand_id
1 'polypeptide(L)'
;MAARSAESRSTFQRKRLMAADMGRRILGVCGMHPDHQETLKKNRVVLAKQLLLSELLEHLLEKDIITLEMRELIQAKVGSFSQNVELLNLLPKRGPQAFDAFCEVLYS
;
A
#
# COMPACT_ATOMS: atom_id res chain seq x y z
N MET A 1 -4.39 -8.96 -60.94
CA MET A 1 -5.41 -8.09 -60.31
C MET A 1 -4.98 -7.83 -58.88
N ALA A 2 -4.82 -6.57 -58.50
CA ALA A 2 -4.41 -6.12 -57.18
C ALA A 2 -5.62 -5.78 -56.30
N ALA A 3 -5.57 -6.13 -55.02
CA ALA A 3 -6.28 -5.48 -53.91
C ALA A 3 -5.56 -5.90 -52.61
N ARG A 4 -4.67 -5.08 -52.05
CA ARG A 4 -4.88 -3.93 -51.15
C ARG A 4 -4.62 -4.29 -49.69
N SER A 5 -3.43 -3.93 -49.23
CA SER A 5 -3.04 -3.74 -47.84
C SER A 5 -3.97 -2.76 -47.11
N ALA A 6 -4.19 -2.98 -45.81
CA ALA A 6 -4.40 -1.90 -44.84
C ALA A 6 -4.22 -2.42 -43.40
N GLU A 7 -3.33 -1.75 -42.68
CA GLU A 7 -3.09 -1.81 -41.24
C GLU A 7 -4.39 -1.68 -40.39
N SER A 8 -4.37 -2.21 -39.16
CA SER A 8 -4.80 -1.46 -37.98
C SER A 8 -4.40 -2.24 -36.72
N ARG A 9 -3.27 -1.91 -36.09
CA ARG A 9 -3.16 -0.99 -34.95
C ARG A 9 -4.06 -1.34 -33.76
N SER A 10 -3.39 -1.79 -32.69
CA SER A 10 -3.60 -1.38 -31.31
C SER A 10 -5.04 -1.11 -30.90
N THR A 11 -5.68 -2.10 -30.28
CA THR A 11 -6.68 -1.81 -29.25
C THR A 11 -6.47 -2.78 -28.10
N PHE A 12 -5.43 -2.52 -27.30
CA PHE A 12 -5.38 -2.92 -25.89
C PHE A 12 -6.53 -2.18 -25.19
N GLN A 13 -7.74 -2.71 -25.35
CA GLN A 13 -8.98 -2.15 -24.83
C GLN A 13 -8.95 -2.26 -23.31
N ARG A 14 -8.39 -1.21 -22.70
CA ARG A 14 -8.97 -0.45 -21.59
C ARG A 14 -10.20 -1.11 -20.96
N LYS A 15 -9.98 -2.10 -20.10
CA LYS A 15 -11.00 -2.62 -19.20
C LYS A 15 -10.86 -1.93 -17.85
N ARG A 16 -11.15 -0.63 -17.84
CA ARG A 16 -11.35 0.17 -16.63
C ARG A 16 -12.83 0.50 -16.56
N LEU A 17 -13.60 -0.48 -16.08
CA LEU A 17 -15.04 -0.38 -15.88
C LEU A 17 -15.31 0.30 -14.53
N MET A 18 -15.83 1.53 -14.62
CA MET A 18 -16.92 2.09 -13.82
C MET A 18 -16.80 2.03 -12.28
N ALA A 19 -16.29 3.12 -11.69
CA ALA A 19 -16.61 3.49 -10.31
C ALA A 19 -17.81 4.46 -10.34
N ALA A 20 -19.00 3.92 -10.14
CA ALA A 20 -20.23 4.62 -9.77
C ALA A 20 -20.66 4.09 -8.40
N ASP A 21 -21.34 4.78 -7.50
CA ASP A 21 -21.63 6.18 -7.24
C ASP A 21 -22.19 6.18 -5.79
N MET A 22 -21.90 7.24 -5.04
CA MET A 22 -22.62 7.76 -3.86
C MET A 22 -23.19 6.80 -2.78
N GLY A 23 -22.54 6.81 -1.61
CA GLY A 23 -23.00 6.14 -0.39
C GLY A 23 -22.68 6.85 0.93
N ARG A 24 -23.11 8.11 1.08
CA ARG A 24 -23.65 8.70 2.33
C ARG A 24 -22.74 8.75 3.60
N ARG A 25 -22.21 9.96 3.83
CA ARG A 25 -21.87 10.66 5.11
C ARG A 25 -20.60 10.25 5.89
N ILE A 26 -19.98 11.32 6.39
CA ILE A 26 -19.07 11.46 7.55
C ILE A 26 -17.58 11.54 7.18
N LEU A 27 -17.05 12.77 7.24
CA LEU A 27 -15.67 13.20 7.48
C LEU A 27 -14.58 12.45 6.69
N GLY A 28 -13.91 13.17 5.77
CA GLY A 28 -12.81 12.68 4.94
C GLY A 28 -11.89 11.73 5.71
N VAL A 29 -12.03 10.43 5.43
CA VAL A 29 -11.13 9.42 5.96
C VAL A 29 -9.82 9.63 5.21
N CYS A 30 -8.89 10.37 5.81
CA CYS A 30 -7.55 10.61 5.30
C CYS A 30 -6.67 9.35 5.31
N GLY A 31 -7.29 8.16 5.31
CA GLY A 31 -6.64 6.85 5.42
C GLY A 31 -6.24 6.25 4.07
N MET A 32 -5.57 5.10 4.14
CA MET A 32 -5.12 4.35 2.96
C MET A 32 -6.29 3.88 2.08
N HIS A 33 -6.10 3.79 0.76
CA HIS A 33 -7.11 3.28 -0.17
C HIS A 33 -7.58 1.85 0.21
N PRO A 34 -8.88 1.52 0.13
CA PRO A 34 -9.40 0.22 0.56
C PRO A 34 -8.72 -0.98 -0.14
N ASP A 35 -8.41 -0.88 -1.44
CA ASP A 35 -7.71 -1.95 -2.17
C ASP A 35 -6.30 -2.23 -1.64
N HIS A 36 -5.59 -1.16 -1.24
CA HIS A 36 -4.27 -1.27 -0.63
C HIS A 36 -4.37 -1.92 0.76
N GLN A 37 -5.39 -1.53 1.55
CA GLN A 37 -5.66 -2.16 2.85
C GLN A 37 -5.97 -3.66 2.70
N GLU A 38 -6.77 -4.03 1.69
CA GLU A 38 -7.12 -5.43 1.44
C GLU A 38 -5.88 -6.25 1.04
N THR A 39 -5.01 -5.67 0.22
CA THR A 39 -3.72 -6.26 -0.15
C THR A 39 -2.84 -6.52 1.08
N LEU A 40 -2.71 -5.53 1.98
CA LEU A 40 -1.96 -5.71 3.23
C LEU A 40 -2.59 -6.78 4.13
N LYS A 41 -3.92 -6.86 4.21
CA LYS A 41 -4.64 -7.87 5.00
C LYS A 41 -4.43 -9.28 4.46
N LYS A 42 -4.57 -9.47 3.14
CA LYS A 42 -4.40 -10.78 2.48
C LYS A 42 -2.97 -11.31 2.65
N ASN A 43 -1.98 -10.43 2.55
CA ASN A 43 -0.57 -10.81 2.62
C ASN A 43 0.03 -10.69 4.04
N ARG A 44 -0.79 -10.32 5.04
CA ARG A 44 -0.34 -9.94 6.38
C ARG A 44 0.63 -10.92 7.02
N VAL A 45 0.31 -12.22 6.98
CA VAL A 45 1.13 -13.26 7.63
C VAL A 45 2.47 -13.43 6.94
N VAL A 46 2.49 -13.37 5.61
CA VAL A 46 3.71 -13.51 4.80
C VAL A 46 4.61 -12.29 5.02
N LEU A 47 4.03 -11.09 4.91
CA LEU A 47 4.72 -9.84 5.19
C LEU A 47 5.29 -9.84 6.62
N ALA A 48 4.49 -10.16 7.63
CA ALA A 48 4.96 -10.16 9.01
C ALA A 48 6.17 -11.10 9.28
N LYS A 49 6.34 -12.17 8.49
CA LYS A 49 7.47 -13.09 8.61
C LYS A 49 8.72 -12.66 7.85
N GLN A 50 8.56 -11.93 6.75
CA GLN A 50 9.65 -11.63 5.80
C GLN A 50 10.12 -10.18 5.85
N LEU A 51 9.34 -9.28 6.46
CA LEU A 51 9.66 -7.87 6.51
C LEU A 51 10.89 -7.58 7.38
N LEU A 52 11.82 -6.81 6.80
CA LEU A 52 12.93 -6.17 7.49
C LEU A 52 12.44 -4.87 8.12
N LEU A 53 12.09 -4.94 9.41
CA LEU A 53 11.45 -3.82 10.10
C LEU A 53 12.33 -2.58 10.22
N SER A 54 13.64 -2.76 10.41
CA SER A 54 14.58 -1.66 10.66
C SER A 54 14.61 -0.66 9.50
N GLU A 55 14.80 -1.16 8.29
CA GLU A 55 14.86 -0.37 7.05
C GLU A 55 13.52 0.31 6.77
N LEU A 56 12.42 -0.44 6.96
CA LEU A 56 11.07 0.09 6.80
C LEU A 56 10.77 1.25 7.75
N LEU A 57 11.12 1.11 9.03
CA LEU A 57 10.87 2.16 10.01
C LEU A 57 11.70 3.42 9.72
N GLU A 58 12.93 3.27 9.24
CA GLU A 58 13.80 4.39 8.86
C GLU A 58 13.21 5.17 7.68
N HIS A 59 12.87 4.49 6.58
CA HIS A 59 12.27 5.12 5.41
C HIS A 59 10.91 5.80 5.71
N LEU A 60 10.09 5.16 6.54
CA LEU A 60 8.78 5.73 6.93
C LEU A 60 8.93 6.94 7.86
N LEU A 61 10.01 7.02 8.64
CA LEU A 61 10.34 8.21 9.44
C LEU A 61 10.84 9.35 8.55
N GLU A 62 11.72 9.06 7.60
CA GLU A 62 12.23 10.06 6.65
C GLU A 62 11.12 10.73 5.83
N LYS A 63 10.05 9.98 5.54
CA LYS A 63 8.87 10.48 4.82
C LYS A 63 7.80 11.08 5.71
N ASP A 64 8.05 11.24 7.01
CA ASP A 64 7.09 11.74 8.01
C ASP A 64 5.76 10.95 8.05
N ILE A 65 5.79 9.67 7.65
CA ILE A 65 4.60 8.80 7.63
C ILE A 65 4.33 8.24 9.02
N ILE A 66 5.39 7.96 9.78
CA ILE A 66 5.33 7.60 11.19
C ILE A 66 6.18 8.57 11.99
N THR A 67 5.91 8.70 13.29
CA THR A 67 6.73 9.49 14.20
C THR A 67 7.72 8.61 14.96
N LEU A 68 8.73 9.23 15.57
CA LEU A 68 9.67 8.53 16.46
C LEU A 68 8.94 7.78 17.59
N GLU A 69 7.92 8.41 18.20
CA GLU A 69 7.11 7.77 19.23
C GLU A 69 6.44 6.48 18.72
N MET A 70 5.94 6.46 17.48
CA MET A 70 5.34 5.27 16.89
C MET A 70 6.37 4.18 16.62
N ARG A 71 7.58 4.56 16.20
CA ARG A 71 8.72 3.64 16.05
C ARG A 71 9.02 2.95 17.38
N GLU A 72 9.12 3.72 18.46
CA GLU A 72 9.38 3.21 19.80
C GLU A 72 8.28 2.27 20.27
N LEU A 73 7.00 2.64 20.07
CA LEU A 73 5.86 1.77 20.40
C LEU A 73 5.86 0.44 19.64
N ILE A 74 6.25 0.47 18.36
CA ILE A 74 6.41 -0.74 17.55
C ILE A 74 7.56 -1.57 18.10
N GLN A 75 8.74 -0.98 18.32
CA GLN A 75 9.93 -1.67 18.80
C GLN A 75 9.78 -2.23 20.23
N ALA A 76 8.94 -1.61 21.05
CA ALA A 76 8.59 -2.11 22.39
C ALA A 76 7.84 -3.45 22.37
N LYS A 77 7.28 -3.89 21.21
CA LYS A 77 6.68 -5.22 21.08
C LYS A 77 7.76 -6.30 21.13
N VAL A 78 7.46 -7.40 21.82
CA VAL A 78 8.36 -8.55 21.92
C VAL A 78 8.33 -9.35 20.61
N GLY A 79 9.49 -9.43 19.95
CA GLY A 79 9.72 -10.26 18.76
C GLY A 79 9.38 -9.58 17.44
N SER A 80 10.23 -9.81 16.42
CA SER A 80 10.13 -9.18 15.09
C SER A 80 8.76 -9.35 14.43
N PHE A 81 8.16 -10.54 14.55
CA PHE A 81 6.83 -10.80 14.00
C PHE A 81 5.77 -9.87 14.61
N SER A 82 5.77 -9.70 15.94
CA SER A 82 4.80 -8.85 16.64
C SER A 82 4.99 -7.38 16.26
N GLN A 83 6.24 -6.93 16.18
CA GLN A 83 6.59 -5.59 15.73
C GLN A 83 6.12 -5.34 14.27
N ASN A 84 6.36 -6.28 13.36
CA ASN A 84 5.91 -6.21 11.97
C ASN A 84 4.37 -6.15 11.85
N VAL A 85 3.67 -6.96 12.66
CA VAL A 85 2.21 -6.97 12.76
C VAL A 85 1.67 -5.62 13.24
N GLU A 86 2.35 -4.98 14.19
CA GLU A 86 1.99 -3.64 14.68
C GLU A 86 2.17 -2.59 13.59
N LEU A 87 3.30 -2.60 12.87
CA LEU A 87 3.52 -1.71 11.73
C LEU A 87 2.44 -1.87 10.66
N LEU A 88 2.11 -3.11 10.27
CA LEU A 88 1.08 -3.40 9.27
C LEU A 88 -0.33 -2.95 9.72
N ASN A 89 -0.59 -2.87 11.02
CA ASN A 89 -1.83 -2.29 11.57
C ASN A 89 -1.84 -0.76 11.57
N LEU A 90 -0.66 -0.16 11.65
CA LEU A 90 -0.47 1.28 11.69
C LEU A 90 -0.66 1.92 10.31
N LEU A 91 -0.09 1.31 9.26
CA LEU A 91 -0.05 1.86 7.91
C LEU A 91 -1.42 2.33 7.37
N PRO A 92 -2.53 1.56 7.51
CA PRO A 92 -3.83 2.01 7.01
C PRO A 92 -4.33 3.34 7.60
N LYS A 93 -3.83 3.71 8.79
CA LYS A 93 -4.21 4.93 9.52
C LYS A 93 -3.35 6.14 9.15
N ARG A 94 -2.26 5.95 8.39
CA ARG A 94 -1.29 7.01 8.02
C ARG A 94 -1.57 7.67 6.68
N GLY A 95 -2.58 7.20 5.97
CA GLY A 95 -3.06 7.81 4.74
C GLY A 95 -2.54 7.14 3.47
N PRO A 96 -2.87 7.71 2.31
CA PRO A 96 -2.62 7.06 1.01
C PRO A 96 -1.12 6.89 0.71
N GLN A 97 -0.29 7.88 1.08
CA GLN A 97 1.16 7.86 0.84
C GLN A 97 1.89 6.75 1.62
N ALA A 98 1.30 6.26 2.70
CA ALA A 98 1.88 5.21 3.53
C ALA A 98 2.06 3.89 2.79
N PHE A 99 1.16 3.59 1.84
CA PHE A 99 1.29 2.38 1.04
C PHE A 99 2.41 2.48 0.01
N ASP A 100 2.49 3.62 -0.69
CA ASP A 100 3.50 3.81 -1.73
C ASP A 100 4.91 3.81 -1.14
N ALA A 101 5.12 4.53 -0.03
CA ALA A 101 6.39 4.51 0.68
C ALA A 101 6.75 3.12 1.25
N PHE A 102 5.75 2.37 1.73
CA PHE A 102 5.96 0.99 2.14
C PHE A 102 6.43 0.12 0.96
N CYS A 103 5.80 0.27 -0.21
CA CYS A 103 6.18 -0.46 -1.42
C CYS A 103 7.56 -0.07 -1.95
N GLU A 104 7.95 1.20 -1.89
CA GLU A 104 9.28 1.66 -2.30
C GLU A 104 10.40 0.88 -1.58
N VAL A 105 10.25 0.65 -0.28
CA VAL A 105 11.24 -0.13 0.50
C VAL A 105 11.28 -1.59 0.06
N LEU A 106 10.14 -2.19 -0.30
CA LEU A 106 10.09 -3.60 -0.72
C LEU A 106 10.76 -3.89 -2.06
N TYR A 107 10.91 -2.87 -2.90
CA TYR A 107 11.55 -2.96 -4.21
C TYR A 107 12.93 -2.31 -4.25
N SER A 108 13.44 -1.83 -3.10
CA SER A 108 14.76 -1.23 -2.96
C SER A 108 15.82 -2.27 -2.57
#